data_AF-A0A182SY10-F1
#
_entry.id   AF-A0A182SY10-F1
#
_cell.length_a   1.000
_cell.length_b   1.000
_cell.length_c   1.000
_cell.angle_alpha   90.00
_cell.angle_beta   90.00
_cell.angle_gamma   90.00
#
_symmetry.space_group_name_H-M   'P 1'
#
loop_
_entity.id
_entity.type
_entity.pdbx_description
1 polymer ?
#
loop_
_entity_poly.entity_id
_entity_poly.type
_entity_poly.pdbx_seq_one_letter_code
_entity_poly.pdbx_strand_id
1 'polypeptide(L)'
;PGPTITCITIAVGLGAFAWSGFAVNHLDLSPKSAGVLMGISNTFATIPGIVSPIITGYITSNKSDNEWKTVFYIAAGIYLVGCVIYWFGVSGELQPWSIEAQERREQEKQEKQLSKPIESLAYTNKVSMEDEM
;
A
#
# COMPACT_ATOMS: atom_id res chain seq x y z
N PRO A 1 -2.05 -1.31 34.55
CA PRO A 1 -1.05 -1.51 33.46
C PRO A 1 -1.42 -2.63 32.47
N GLY A 2 -1.81 -3.83 32.93
CA GLY A 2 -2.14 -4.96 32.05
C GLY A 2 -3.24 -4.71 31.00
N PRO A 3 -4.42 -4.16 31.37
CA PRO A 3 -5.53 -4.00 30.43
C PRO A 3 -5.22 -3.03 29.28
N THR A 4 -4.54 -1.93 29.59
CA THR A 4 -4.15 -0.91 28.62
C THR A 4 -3.17 -1.46 27.60
N ILE A 5 -2.18 -2.23 28.04
CA ILE A 5 -1.18 -2.84 27.16
C ILE A 5 -1.86 -3.86 26.24
N THR A 6 -2.70 -4.75 26.77
CA THR A 6 -3.44 -5.73 25.95
C THR A 6 -4.34 -5.05 24.92
N CYS A 7 -5.04 -3.96 25.31
CA CYS A 7 -5.89 -3.21 24.41
C CYS A 7 -5.10 -2.56 23.26
N ILE A 8 -3.94 -1.95 23.57
CA ILE A 8 -3.06 -1.34 22.55
C ILE A 8 -2.49 -2.43 21.62
N THR A 9 -2.06 -3.57 22.16
CA THR A 9 -1.56 -4.69 21.34
C THR A 9 -2.62 -5.19 20.36
N ILE A 10 -3.86 -5.37 20.81
CA ILE A 10 -4.96 -5.79 19.94
C ILE A 10 -5.26 -4.72 18.89
N ALA A 11 -5.31 -3.45 19.29
CA ALA A 11 -5.56 -2.34 18.37
C ALA A 11 -4.50 -2.24 17.27
N VAL A 12 -3.21 -2.34 17.64
CA VAL A 12 -2.09 -2.33 16.68
C VAL A 12 -2.13 -3.56 15.77
N GLY A 13 -2.46 -4.74 16.31
CA GLY A 13 -2.63 -5.96 15.53
C GLY A 13 -3.73 -5.83 14.48
N LEU A 14 -4.91 -5.32 14.86
CA LEU A 14 -6.02 -5.05 13.94
C LEU A 14 -5.64 -3.98 12.90
N GLY A 15 -4.88 -2.96 13.29
CA GLY A 15 -4.33 -1.97 12.36
C GLY A 15 -3.41 -2.58 11.29
N ALA A 16 -2.61 -3.58 11.65
CA ALA A 16 -1.76 -4.30 10.70
C ALA A 16 -2.57 -5.12 9.67
N PHE A 17 -3.69 -5.71 10.09
CA PHE A 17 -4.63 -6.38 9.18
C PHE A 17 -5.32 -5.39 8.23
N ALA A 18 -5.67 -4.20 8.70
CA ALA A 18 -6.23 -3.16 7.83
C ALA A 18 -5.20 -2.68 6.79
N TRP A 19 -3.94 -2.54 7.18
CA TRP A 19 -2.85 -2.18 6.27
C TRP A 19 -2.59 -3.24 5.20
N SER A 20 -2.64 -4.53 5.56
CA SER A 20 -2.48 -5.60 4.57
C SER A 20 -3.60 -5.55 3.52
N GLY A 21 -4.86 -5.37 3.94
CA GLY A 21 -5.99 -5.18 3.03
C GLY A 21 -5.85 -3.96 2.10
N PHE A 22 -5.36 -2.84 2.61
CA PHE A 22 -5.08 -1.65 1.79
C PHE A 22 -3.96 -1.91 0.76
N ALA A 23 -2.89 -2.59 1.17
CA ALA A 23 -1.75 -2.89 0.32
C ALA A 23 -2.11 -3.83 -0.85
N VAL A 24 -2.91 -4.88 -0.62
CA VAL A 24 -3.39 -5.74 -1.72
C VAL A 24 -4.38 -5.01 -2.63
N ASN A 25 -5.27 -4.16 -2.09
CA ASN A 25 -6.23 -3.43 -2.93
C ASN A 25 -5.54 -2.45 -3.92
N HIS A 26 -4.38 -1.88 -3.58
CA HIS A 26 -3.56 -1.09 -4.53
C HIS A 26 -2.90 -1.96 -5.62
N LEU A 27 -2.49 -3.18 -5.27
CA LEU A 27 -1.88 -4.13 -6.20
C LEU A 27 -2.92 -4.71 -7.17
N ASP A 28 -4.15 -4.94 -6.70
CA ASP A 28 -5.25 -5.48 -7.49
C ASP A 28 -5.88 -4.44 -8.42
N LEU A 29 -5.91 -3.15 -8.04
CA LEU A 29 -6.58 -2.10 -8.82
C LEU A 29 -5.70 -1.50 -9.93
N SER A 30 -4.36 -1.48 -9.79
CA SER A 30 -3.48 -0.83 -10.77
C SER A 30 -2.00 -1.17 -10.57
N PRO A 31 -1.43 -2.08 -11.37
CA PRO A 31 -0.01 -2.40 -11.22
C PRO A 31 0.92 -1.39 -11.93
N LYS A 32 0.39 -0.38 -12.65
CA LYS A 32 1.14 0.76 -13.22
C LYS A 32 1.13 2.01 -12.33
N SER A 33 0.06 2.26 -11.55
CA SER A 33 -0.10 3.48 -10.75
C SER A 33 0.03 3.26 -9.24
N ALA A 34 0.18 2.01 -8.78
CA ALA A 34 0.39 1.69 -7.36
C ALA A 34 1.54 2.50 -6.73
N GLY A 35 2.67 2.68 -7.44
CA GLY A 35 3.80 3.46 -6.92
C GLY A 35 3.50 4.95 -6.74
N VAL A 36 2.77 5.57 -7.67
CA VAL A 36 2.38 6.99 -7.58
C VAL A 36 1.30 7.19 -6.52
N LEU A 37 0.31 6.30 -6.47
CA LEU A 37 -0.77 6.36 -5.49
C LEU A 37 -0.26 6.13 -4.06
N MET A 38 0.67 5.19 -3.90
CA MET A 38 1.36 4.93 -2.63
C MET A 38 2.27 6.09 -2.22
N GLY A 39 2.96 6.74 -3.18
CA GLY A 39 3.77 7.94 -2.93
C GLY A 39 2.93 9.14 -2.51
N ILE A 40 1.80 9.39 -3.17
CA ILE A 40 0.85 10.45 -2.81
C ILE A 40 0.28 10.16 -1.41
N SER A 41 -0.14 8.92 -1.14
CA SER A 41 -0.66 8.50 0.16
C SER A 41 0.37 8.71 1.28
N ASN A 42 1.64 8.37 1.05
CA ASN A 42 2.72 8.59 2.03
C ASN A 42 2.97 10.09 2.29
N THR A 43 2.81 10.92 1.26
CA THR A 43 2.94 12.38 1.40
C THR A 43 1.80 12.94 2.25
N PHE A 44 0.57 12.49 2.03
CA PHE A 44 -0.56 12.87 2.88
C PHE A 44 -0.47 12.27 4.29
N ALA A 45 0.17 11.11 4.48
CA ALA A 45 0.37 10.50 5.79
C ALA A 45 1.47 11.18 6.61
N THR A 46 2.49 11.74 5.96
CA THR A 46 3.61 12.39 6.66
C THR A 46 3.22 13.74 7.27
N ILE A 47 2.33 14.51 6.63
CA ILE A 47 1.84 15.81 7.17
C ILE A 47 1.23 15.67 8.58
N PRO A 48 0.20 14.84 8.82
CA PRO A 48 -0.35 14.63 10.16
C PRO A 48 0.65 13.95 11.10
N GLY A 49 1.59 13.15 10.58
CA GLY A 49 2.70 12.59 11.36
C GLY A 49 3.63 13.66 11.94
N ILE A 50 3.86 14.76 11.22
CA ILE A 50 4.65 15.90 11.69
C ILE A 50 3.85 16.79 12.65
N VAL A 51 2.56 17.01 12.35
CA VAL A 51 1.70 17.93 13.10
C VAL A 51 1.22 17.34 14.43
N SER A 52 0.99 16.02 14.48
CA SER A 52 0.44 15.32 15.65
C SER A 52 1.26 15.50 16.94
N PRO A 53 2.59 15.33 16.95
CA PRO A 53 3.41 15.54 18.15
C PRO A 53 3.38 16.99 18.64
N ILE A 54 3.30 17.96 17.73
CA ILE A 54 3.24 19.38 18.07
C ILE A 54 1.94 19.68 18.82
N ILE A 55 0.80 19.26 18.26
CA ILE A 55 -0.51 19.43 18.89
C ILE A 55 -0.58 18.70 20.23
N THR A 56 -0.09 17.46 20.29
CA THR A 56 -0.06 16.66 21.52
C THR A 56 0.81 17.33 22.60
N GLY A 57 1.93 17.94 22.22
CA GLY A 57 2.78 18.72 23.12
C GLY A 57 2.08 19.93 23.72
N TYR A 58 1.28 20.64 22.93
CA TYR A 58 0.48 21.77 23.44
C TYR A 58 -0.63 21.31 24.40
N ILE A 59 -1.33 20.23 24.07
CA ILE A 59 -2.45 19.71 24.88
C ILE A 59 -1.96 19.14 26.23
N THR A 60 -0.78 18.51 26.25
CA THR A 60 -0.19 17.90 27.46
C THR A 60 0.79 18.85 28.17
N SER A 61 0.42 20.13 28.30
CA SER A 61 1.31 21.11 28.96
C SER A 61 1.48 20.85 30.47
N ASN A 62 0.44 20.35 31.15
CA ASN A 62 0.48 20.12 32.60
C ASN A 62 0.73 18.64 32.97
N LYS A 63 0.94 17.77 31.98
CA LYS A 63 1.17 16.31 32.12
C LYS A 63 0.07 15.63 32.97
N SER A 64 -1.15 16.12 32.90
CA SER A 64 -2.27 15.55 33.65
C SER A 64 -2.88 14.36 32.90
N ASP A 65 -3.37 13.36 33.65
CA ASP A 65 -4.08 12.21 33.09
C ASP A 65 -5.29 12.61 32.24
N ASN A 66 -5.92 13.74 32.56
CA ASN A 66 -7.10 14.22 31.83
C ASN A 66 -6.75 14.82 30.45
N GLU A 67 -5.56 15.41 30.34
CA GLU A 67 -5.03 15.94 29.06
C GLU A 67 -4.74 14.78 28.10
N TRP A 68 -4.11 13.71 28.60
CA TRP A 68 -3.85 12.50 27.82
C TRP A 68 -5.14 11.83 27.33
N LYS A 69 -6.17 11.74 28.17
CA LYS A 69 -7.50 11.24 27.74
C LYS A 69 -8.06 12.05 26.58
N THR A 70 -7.89 13.37 26.61
CA THR A 70 -8.33 14.26 25.54
C THR A 70 -7.58 13.97 24.23
N VAL A 71 -6.27 13.75 24.28
CA VAL A 71 -5.47 13.33 23.11
C VAL A 71 -5.98 12.01 22.53
N PHE A 72 -6.27 11.02 23.38
CA PHE A 72 -6.81 9.74 22.93
C PHE A 72 -8.21 9.87 22.32
N TYR A 73 -9.09 10.72 22.85
CA TYR A 73 -10.40 10.97 22.25
C TYR A 73 -10.31 11.63 20.88
N ILE A 74 -9.40 12.59 20.70
CA ILE A 74 -9.14 13.21 19.40
C ILE A 74 -8.64 12.17 18.40
N ALA A 75 -7.66 11.35 18.80
CA ALA A 75 -7.14 10.27 17.95
C ALA A 75 -8.26 9.28 17.55
N ALA A 76 -9.07 8.83 18.52
CA ALA A 76 -10.18 7.93 18.26
C ALA A 76 -11.22 8.53 17.29
N GLY A 77 -11.52 9.83 17.41
CA GLY A 77 -12.39 10.55 16.49
C GLY A 77 -11.86 10.55 15.04
N ILE A 78 -10.57 10.83 14.86
CA ILE A 78 -9.92 10.79 13.53
C ILE A 78 -9.99 9.39 12.93
N TYR A 79 -9.69 8.35 13.71
CA TYR A 79 -9.80 6.97 13.25
C TYR A 79 -11.23 6.59 12.87
N LEU A 80 -12.25 7.01 13.63
CA LEU A 80 -13.65 6.76 13.31
C LEU A 80 -14.08 7.45 12.02
N VAL A 81 -13.70 8.72 11.82
CA VAL A 81 -13.98 9.43 10.56
C VAL A 81 -13.31 8.73 9.39
N GLY A 82 -12.05 8.33 9.53
CA GLY A 82 -11.33 7.56 8.51
C GLY A 82 -12.01 6.23 8.20
N CYS A 83 -12.45 5.51 9.24
CA CYS A 83 -13.18 4.25 9.10
C CYS A 83 -14.51 4.46 8.34
N VAL A 84 -15.27 5.51 8.66
CA VAL A 84 -16.53 5.83 7.99
C VAL A 84 -16.29 6.17 6.51
N ILE A 85 -15.30 7.02 6.21
CA ILE A 85 -14.95 7.36 4.83
C ILE A 85 -14.53 6.11 4.05
N TYR A 86 -13.71 5.26 4.65
CA TYR A 86 -13.30 4.00 4.04
C TYR A 86 -14.48 3.06 3.81
N TRP A 87 -15.38 2.94 4.80
CA TRP A 87 -16.55 2.07 4.74
C TRP A 87 -17.50 2.44 3.58
N PHE A 88 -17.73 3.73 3.36
CA PHE A 88 -18.61 4.21 2.29
C PHE A 88 -17.90 4.39 0.94
N GLY A 89 -16.60 4.68 0.95
CA GLY A 89 -15.84 5.05 -0.23
C GLY A 89 -15.01 3.92 -0.85
N VAL A 90 -14.83 2.78 -0.16
CA VAL A 90 -14.13 1.64 -0.73
C VAL A 90 -15.06 0.89 -1.67
N SER A 91 -14.74 0.90 -2.96
CA SER A 91 -15.36 0.00 -3.93
C SER A 91 -14.43 -1.20 -4.13
N GLY A 92 -14.97 -2.41 -3.98
CA GLY A 92 -14.27 -3.67 -4.25
C GLY A 92 -14.36 -4.12 -5.70
N GLU A 93 -14.90 -3.29 -6.60
CA GLU A 93 -15.11 -3.64 -8.00
C GLU A 93 -13.85 -3.37 -8.83
N LEU A 94 -13.36 -4.41 -9.54
CA LEU A 94 -12.27 -4.27 -10.50
C LEU A 94 -12.69 -3.27 -11.57
N GLN A 95 -11.97 -2.17 -11.65
CA GLN A 95 -12.25 -1.15 -12.63
C GLN A 95 -11.80 -1.62 -14.03
N PRO A 96 -12.55 -1.35 -15.11
CA PRO A 96 -12.37 -2.01 -16.42
C PRO A 96 -10.98 -1.82 -17.05
N TRP A 97 -10.27 -0.73 -16.73
CA TRP A 97 -8.90 -0.50 -17.18
C TRP A 97 -7.86 -1.45 -16.54
N SER A 98 -8.21 -2.14 -15.45
CA SER A 98 -7.34 -3.10 -14.76
C SER A 98 -7.28 -4.46 -15.50
N ILE A 99 -8.40 -4.89 -16.11
CA ILE A 99 -8.51 -6.17 -16.84
C ILE A 99 -7.63 -6.14 -18.09
N GLU A 100 -7.75 -5.10 -18.94
CA GLU A 100 -6.91 -4.96 -20.14
C GLU A 100 -5.41 -4.84 -19.81
N ALA A 101 -5.07 -4.33 -18.63
CA ALA A 101 -3.68 -4.18 -18.20
C ALA A 101 -3.08 -5.51 -17.73
N GLN A 102 -3.89 -6.37 -17.11
CA GLN A 102 -3.48 -7.71 -16.70
C GLN A 102 -3.24 -8.59 -17.94
N GLU A 103 -4.16 -8.57 -18.90
CA GLU A 103 -4.04 -9.30 -20.17
C GLU A 103 -2.79 -8.87 -20.95
N ARG A 104 -2.52 -7.56 -21.08
CA ARG A 104 -1.28 -7.07 -21.72
C ARG A 104 0.01 -7.55 -21.03
N ARG A 105 0.04 -7.61 -19.70
CA ARG A 105 1.22 -8.10 -18.96
C ARG A 105 1.44 -9.60 -19.11
N GLU A 106 0.36 -10.37 -19.17
CA GLU A 106 0.42 -11.81 -19.44
C GLU A 106 0.92 -12.05 -20.86
N GLN A 107 0.44 -11.27 -21.84
CA GLN A 107 0.94 -11.28 -23.22
C GLN A 107 2.44 -10.93 -23.30
N GLU A 108 2.90 -9.85 -22.66
CA GLU A 108 4.33 -9.48 -22.63
C GLU A 108 5.21 -10.55 -21.97
N LYS A 109 4.74 -11.21 -20.90
CA LYS A 109 5.45 -12.33 -20.26
C LYS A 109 5.53 -13.53 -21.18
N GLN A 110 4.45 -13.84 -21.89
CA GLN A 110 4.37 -14.97 -22.80
C GLN A 110 5.23 -14.73 -24.05
N GLU A 111 5.23 -13.51 -24.60
CA GLU A 111 6.10 -13.08 -25.70
C GLU A 111 7.58 -13.16 -25.30
N LYS A 112 7.97 -12.67 -24.11
CA LYS A 112 9.34 -12.80 -23.60
C LYS A 112 9.75 -14.24 -23.26
N GLN A 113 8.80 -15.13 -22.97
CA GLN A 113 9.11 -16.55 -22.78
C GLN A 113 9.26 -17.27 -24.12
N LEU A 114 8.45 -16.90 -25.12
CA LEU A 114 8.53 -17.45 -26.47
C LEU A 114 9.77 -16.94 -27.22
N SER A 115 10.20 -15.70 -26.96
CA SER A 115 11.38 -15.11 -27.61
C SER A 115 12.69 -15.77 -27.15
N LYS A 116 12.80 -16.18 -25.88
CA LYS A 116 14.03 -16.77 -25.32
C LYS A 116 14.55 -18.00 -26.10
N PRO A 117 13.74 -19.02 -26.40
CA PRO A 117 14.16 -20.14 -27.26
C PRO A 117 14.52 -19.70 -28.67
N ILE A 118 13.75 -18.79 -29.28
CA ILE A 118 13.97 -18.35 -30.67
C ILE A 118 15.27 -17.55 -30.79
N GLU A 119 15.55 -16.67 -29.83
CA GLU A 119 16.76 -15.85 -29.76
C GLU A 119 18.00 -16.73 -29.50
N SER A 120 17.86 -17.77 -28.66
CA SER A 120 18.89 -18.80 -28.48
C SER A 120 19.16 -19.58 -29.76
N LEU A 121 18.11 -19.98 -30.50
CA LEU A 121 18.26 -20.71 -31.77
C LEU A 121 18.85 -19.84 -32.87
N ALA A 122 18.50 -18.55 -32.92
CA ALA A 122 19.08 -17.59 -33.83
C ALA A 122 20.58 -17.38 -33.55
N TYR A 123 20.97 -17.30 -32.26
CA TYR A 123 22.36 -17.20 -31.86
C TYR A 123 23.15 -18.46 -32.22
N THR A 124 22.62 -19.65 -31.95
CA THR A 124 23.27 -20.93 -32.31
C THR A 124 23.46 -21.07 -33.83
N ASN A 125 22.44 -20.73 -34.63
CA ASN A 125 22.56 -20.77 -36.09
C ASN A 125 23.59 -19.76 -36.61
N LYS A 126 23.68 -18.56 -36.00
CA LYS A 126 24.65 -17.53 -36.40
C LYS A 126 26.08 -17.97 -36.13
N VAL A 127 26.35 -18.53 -34.94
CA VAL A 127 27.65 -19.08 -34.56
C VAL A 127 28.05 -20.24 -35.47
N SER A 128 27.12 -21.16 -35.75
CA SER A 128 27.38 -22.28 -36.66
C SER A 128 27.72 -21.85 -38.09
N MET A 129 27.24 -20.70 -38.55
CA MET A 129 27.58 -20.14 -39.87
C MET A 129 28.89 -19.36 -39.86
N GLU A 130 29.31 -18.85 -38.71
CA GLU A 130 30.61 -18.18 -38.53
C GLU A 130 31.76 -19.20 -38.40
N ASP A 131 31.48 -20.40 -37.88
CA ASP A 131 32.43 -21.52 -37.83
C ASP A 131 32.61 -22.27 -39.18
N GLU A 132 31.67 -22.09 -40.13
CA GLU A 132 31.74 -22.68 -41.49
C GLU A 132 32.37 -21.76 -42.56
N MET A 133 32.77 -20.54 -42.21
CA MET A 133 33.50 -19.59 -43.08
C MET A 133 35.00 -19.55 -42.79
#